data_AF-A0A8D9P8T6-F1
#
_entry.id   AF-A0A8D9P8T6-F1
#
_cell.length_a   1.000
_cell.length_b   1.000
_cell.length_c   1.000
_cell.angle_alpha   90.00
_cell.angle_beta   90.00
_cell.angle_gamma   90.00
#
_symmetry.space_group_name_H-M   'P 1'
#
loop_
_entity.id
_entity.type
_entity.pdbx_description
1 polymer ?
#
loop_
_entity_poly.entity_id
_entity_poly.type
_entity_poly.pdbx_seq_one_letter_code
_entity_poly.pdbx_strand_id
1 'polypeptide(L)'
;MNFSRSFYLSFILLLVFSTLLALAGIRGFLKLAPSIEQINKHNTQSLYIAESMMSALTVNKDIKSFEEALAKGKTNVTEKGEAEVINKIEKGYKSAFKNNAGYKETTVNNIIELSRINRVGMQNAALRAKKLSSAGAWVIGFLTLITWVLGLILIKTLTTNLIKPLAELIDVLESYFKGNKLRRCPKLAPNHDFQRIYDAINSLLDKQN
;
A
#
# COMPACT_ATOMS: atom_id res chain seq x y z
N MET A 1 -9.02 41.27 -0.07
CA MET A 1 -9.54 40.17 0.79
C MET A 1 -9.85 38.86 0.03
N ASN A 2 -10.12 38.89 -1.28
CA ASN A 2 -10.51 37.68 -2.06
C ASN A 2 -9.35 36.69 -2.35
N PHE A 3 -8.12 37.19 -2.54
CA PHE A 3 -6.96 36.35 -2.87
C PHE A 3 -6.61 35.37 -1.74
N SER A 4 -6.55 35.87 -0.50
CA SER A 4 -6.26 35.02 0.67
C SER A 4 -7.31 33.92 0.84
N ARG A 5 -8.61 34.26 0.78
CA ARG A 5 -9.69 33.26 0.86
C ARG A 5 -9.61 32.21 -0.25
N SER A 6 -9.38 32.61 -1.49
CA SER A 6 -9.24 31.68 -2.63
C SER A 6 -8.04 30.73 -2.46
N PHE A 7 -6.91 31.25 -1.96
CA PHE A 7 -5.72 30.46 -1.66
C PHE A 7 -5.98 29.40 -0.59
N TYR A 8 -6.58 29.78 0.54
CA TYR A 8 -6.95 28.84 1.60
C TYR A 8 -7.91 27.76 1.10
N LEU A 9 -8.91 28.16 0.32
CA LEU A 9 -9.93 27.24 -0.19
C LEU A 9 -9.33 26.22 -1.15
N SER A 10 -8.46 26.66 -2.07
CA SER A 10 -7.70 25.79 -2.97
C SER A 10 -6.82 24.80 -2.21
N PHE A 11 -6.15 25.26 -1.15
CA PHE A 11 -5.25 24.42 -0.36
C PHE A 11 -6.02 23.36 0.45
N ILE A 12 -7.14 23.75 1.07
CA ILE A 12 -8.03 22.82 1.78
C ILE A 12 -8.59 21.79 0.80
N LEU A 13 -9.02 22.22 -0.40
CA LEU A 13 -9.52 21.33 -1.44
C LEU A 13 -8.47 20.27 -1.82
N LEU A 14 -7.20 20.69 -1.95
CA LEU A 14 -6.08 19.79 -2.26
C LEU A 14 -5.87 18.75 -1.15
N LEU A 15 -5.90 19.16 0.12
CA LEU A 15 -5.79 18.23 1.26
C LEU A 15 -6.96 17.24 1.33
N VAL A 16 -8.17 17.70 1.05
CA VAL A 16 -9.35 16.82 0.96
C VAL A 16 -9.19 15.82 -0.18
N PHE A 17 -8.77 16.28 -1.36
CA PHE A 17 -8.52 15.39 -2.51
C PHE A 17 -7.42 14.38 -2.22
N SER A 18 -6.31 14.79 -1.60
CA SER A 18 -5.25 13.89 -1.13
C SER A 18 -5.79 12.84 -0.15
N THR A 19 -6.70 13.22 0.75
CA THR A 19 -7.36 12.29 1.68
C THR A 19 -8.24 11.28 0.94
N LEU A 20 -8.99 11.72 -0.08
CA LEU A 20 -9.78 10.82 -0.92
C LEU A 20 -8.91 9.82 -1.68
N LEU A 21 -7.77 10.27 -2.23
CA LEU A 21 -6.79 9.38 -2.86
C LEU A 21 -6.22 8.37 -1.87
N ALA A 22 -5.91 8.79 -0.65
CA ALA A 22 -5.44 7.88 0.40
C ALA A 22 -6.49 6.81 0.75
N LEU A 23 -7.75 7.21 0.92
CA LEU A 23 -8.86 6.28 1.17
C LEU A 23 -9.05 5.30 0.01
N ALA A 24 -8.97 5.78 -1.24
CA ALA A 24 -9.02 4.92 -2.42
C ALA A 24 -7.84 3.95 -2.46
N GLY A 25 -6.63 4.41 -2.14
CA GLY A 25 -5.43 3.59 -2.05
C GLY A 25 -5.51 2.53 -0.96
N ILE A 26 -5.94 2.89 0.25
CA ILE A 26 -6.17 1.95 1.36
C ILE A 26 -7.22 0.91 0.95
N ARG A 27 -8.33 1.34 0.35
CA ARG A 27 -9.37 0.41 -0.14
C ARG A 27 -8.83 -0.53 -1.22
N GLY A 28 -7.98 -0.03 -2.11
CA GLY A 28 -7.26 -0.84 -3.11
C GLY A 28 -6.36 -1.88 -2.46
N PHE A 29 -5.52 -1.48 -1.51
CA PHE A 29 -4.63 -2.40 -0.77
C PHE A 29 -5.40 -3.44 0.05
N LEU A 30 -6.51 -3.05 0.68
CA LEU A 30 -7.39 -3.99 1.39
C LEU A 30 -8.10 -4.94 0.44
N LYS A 31 -8.39 -4.52 -0.80
CA LYS A 31 -8.87 -5.40 -1.87
C LYS A 31 -7.79 -6.31 -2.47
N LEU A 32 -6.51 -5.98 -2.31
CA LEU A 32 -5.39 -6.87 -2.67
C LEU A 32 -5.16 -7.99 -1.65
N ALA A 33 -5.54 -7.82 -0.37
CA ALA A 33 -5.51 -8.92 0.61
C ALA A 33 -6.28 -10.18 0.13
N PRO A 34 -7.44 -10.03 -0.54
CA PRO A 34 -8.13 -11.12 -1.21
C PRO A 34 -7.86 -11.22 -2.72
N SER A 35 -6.74 -10.72 -3.28
CA SER A 35 -6.21 -11.20 -4.57
C SER A 35 -5.64 -12.62 -4.41
N ILE A 36 -6.53 -13.46 -3.91
CA ILE A 36 -6.55 -14.89 -3.72
C ILE A 36 -6.70 -15.55 -5.09
N GLU A 37 -7.01 -14.88 -6.18
CA GLU A 37 -7.28 -15.58 -7.45
C GLU A 37 -6.08 -16.39 -7.97
N GLN A 38 -4.86 -15.84 -7.86
CA GLN A 38 -3.65 -16.55 -8.26
C GLN A 38 -3.19 -17.57 -7.21
N ILE A 39 -3.30 -17.23 -5.92
CA ILE A 39 -3.06 -18.16 -4.80
C ILE A 39 -4.03 -19.35 -4.94
N ASN A 40 -5.33 -19.10 -5.06
CA ASN A 40 -6.41 -20.07 -5.22
C ASN A 40 -6.26 -20.94 -6.46
N LYS A 41 -5.86 -20.37 -7.61
CA LYS A 41 -5.67 -21.17 -8.83
C LYS A 41 -4.53 -22.19 -8.69
N HIS A 42 -3.36 -21.77 -8.21
CA HIS A 42 -2.24 -22.69 -7.97
C HIS A 42 -2.52 -23.65 -6.81
N ASN A 43 -3.18 -23.18 -5.76
CA ASN A 43 -3.62 -23.98 -4.62
C ASN A 43 -4.59 -25.10 -5.02
N THR A 44 -5.56 -24.78 -5.88
CA THR A 44 -6.53 -25.76 -6.40
C THR A 44 -5.83 -26.80 -7.24
N GLN A 45 -4.84 -26.41 -8.04
CA GLN A 45 -4.07 -27.33 -8.88
C GLN A 45 -3.25 -28.31 -8.05
N SER A 46 -2.52 -27.83 -7.02
CA SER A 46 -1.73 -28.69 -6.13
C SER A 46 -2.60 -29.69 -5.34
N LEU A 47 -3.82 -29.29 -4.96
CA LEU A 47 -4.77 -30.17 -4.28
C LEU A 47 -5.34 -31.22 -5.25
N TYR A 48 -5.78 -30.78 -6.44
CA TYR A 48 -6.31 -31.66 -7.49
C TYR A 48 -5.30 -32.73 -7.92
N ILE A 49 -4.00 -32.39 -7.96
CA ILE A 49 -2.92 -33.33 -8.25
C ILE A 49 -2.84 -34.44 -7.19
N ALA A 50 -2.89 -34.09 -5.91
CA ALA A 50 -2.89 -35.06 -4.82
C ALA A 50 -4.16 -35.93 -4.82
N GLU A 51 -5.33 -35.33 -5.06
CA GLU A 51 -6.61 -36.04 -5.20
C GLU A 51 -6.63 -36.98 -6.40
N SER A 52 -6.05 -36.56 -7.53
CA SER A 52 -5.93 -37.38 -8.75
C SER A 52 -5.04 -38.59 -8.52
N MET A 53 -3.88 -38.40 -7.85
CA MET A 53 -3.01 -39.52 -7.44
C MET A 53 -3.73 -40.46 -6.47
N MET A 54 -4.44 -39.90 -5.49
CA MET A 54 -5.19 -40.68 -4.50
C MET A 54 -6.27 -41.53 -5.17
N SER A 55 -7.11 -40.91 -6.00
CA SER A 55 -8.20 -41.56 -6.74
C SER A 55 -7.69 -42.64 -7.70
N ALA A 56 -6.64 -42.33 -8.47
CA ALA A 56 -6.00 -43.28 -9.38
C ALA A 56 -5.46 -44.51 -8.64
N LEU A 57 -4.93 -44.34 -7.43
CA LEU A 57 -4.38 -45.43 -6.63
C LEU A 57 -5.45 -46.27 -5.90
N THR A 58 -6.49 -45.64 -5.33
CA THR A 58 -7.45 -46.35 -4.44
C THR A 58 -8.77 -46.70 -5.10
N VAL A 59 -9.29 -45.84 -5.97
CA VAL A 59 -10.62 -45.99 -6.57
C VAL A 59 -10.50 -46.59 -7.95
N ASN A 60 -9.84 -45.89 -8.87
CA ASN A 60 -9.78 -46.27 -10.28
C ASN A 60 -8.78 -47.40 -10.53
N LYS A 61 -7.76 -47.53 -9.66
CA LYS A 61 -6.65 -48.47 -9.80
C LYS A 61 -5.97 -48.39 -11.18
N ASP A 62 -5.88 -47.17 -11.72
CA ASP A 62 -5.28 -46.90 -13.01
C ASP A 62 -3.89 -46.28 -12.85
N ILE A 63 -2.86 -47.05 -13.21
CA ILE A 63 -1.46 -46.62 -13.12
C ILE A 63 -1.12 -45.50 -14.09
N LYS A 64 -1.77 -45.44 -15.28
CA LYS A 64 -1.48 -44.39 -16.26
C LYS A 64 -1.97 -43.04 -15.77
N SER A 65 -3.22 -42.98 -15.30
CA SER A 65 -3.76 -41.77 -14.65
C SER A 65 -2.90 -41.32 -13.45
N PHE A 66 -2.36 -42.27 -12.69
CA PHE A 66 -1.45 -41.96 -11.59
C PHE A 66 -0.13 -41.34 -12.07
N GLU A 67 0.50 -41.94 -13.09
CA GLU A 67 1.75 -41.45 -13.67
C GLU A 67 1.59 -40.05 -14.27
N GLU A 68 0.46 -39.76 -14.92
CA GLU A 68 0.12 -38.43 -15.42
C GLU A 68 -0.04 -37.40 -14.30
N ALA A 69 -0.74 -37.76 -13.22
CA ALA A 69 -0.90 -36.89 -12.06
C ALA A 69 0.43 -36.65 -11.34
N LEU A 70 1.27 -37.68 -11.21
CA LEU A 70 2.61 -37.59 -10.63
C LEU A 70 3.52 -36.70 -11.48
N ALA A 71 3.48 -36.82 -12.81
CA ALA A 71 4.24 -35.97 -13.71
C ALA A 71 3.84 -34.49 -13.56
N LYS A 72 2.55 -34.20 -13.43
CA LYS A 72 2.04 -32.85 -13.12
C LYS A 72 2.51 -32.36 -11.74
N GLY A 73 2.57 -33.25 -10.74
CA GLY A 73 3.10 -32.91 -9.42
C GLY A 73 4.57 -32.51 -9.46
N LYS A 74 5.40 -33.23 -10.22
CA LYS A 74 6.83 -32.93 -10.37
C LYS A 74 7.12 -31.57 -11.00
N THR A 75 6.28 -31.14 -11.94
CA THR A 75 6.44 -29.83 -12.61
C THR A 75 5.80 -28.68 -11.83
N ASN A 76 5.03 -28.98 -10.79
CA ASN A 76 4.30 -28.01 -9.97
C ASN A 76 4.83 -27.96 -8.52
N VAL A 77 6.14 -28.15 -8.34
CA VAL A 77 6.79 -28.04 -7.03
C VAL A 77 6.83 -26.57 -6.59
N THR A 78 6.13 -26.25 -5.51
CA THR A 78 5.97 -24.87 -5.02
C THR A 78 6.56 -24.63 -3.64
N GLU A 79 6.51 -25.62 -2.75
CA GLU A 79 6.96 -25.52 -1.36
C GLU A 79 8.19 -26.39 -1.07
N LYS A 80 8.94 -25.98 -0.04
CA LYS A 80 10.08 -26.77 0.46
C LYS A 80 9.59 -28.12 0.99
N GLY A 81 10.24 -29.19 0.56
CA GLY A 81 9.93 -30.57 0.96
C GLY A 81 8.97 -31.31 0.03
N GLU A 82 8.24 -30.63 -0.87
CA GLU A 82 7.36 -31.30 -1.84
C GLU A 82 8.15 -32.25 -2.76
N ALA A 83 9.28 -31.78 -3.30
CA ALA A 83 10.13 -32.59 -4.18
C ALA A 83 10.62 -33.89 -3.52
N GLU A 84 10.92 -33.86 -2.22
CA GLU A 84 11.36 -35.03 -1.47
C GLU A 84 10.23 -36.05 -1.34
N VAL A 85 9.02 -35.59 -1.00
CA VAL A 85 7.85 -36.44 -0.86
C VAL A 85 7.41 -37.00 -2.22
N ILE A 86 7.45 -36.20 -3.28
CA ILE A 86 7.17 -36.66 -4.66
C ILE A 86 8.16 -37.76 -5.08
N ASN A 87 9.44 -37.63 -4.72
CA ASN A 87 10.43 -38.68 -4.98
C ASN A 87 10.13 -39.97 -4.19
N LYS A 88 9.61 -39.88 -2.95
CA LYS A 88 9.16 -41.04 -2.18
C LYS A 88 7.97 -41.72 -2.85
N ILE A 89 7.00 -40.95 -3.36
CA ILE A 89 5.85 -41.46 -4.13
C ILE A 89 6.34 -42.18 -5.40
N GLU A 90 7.24 -41.55 -6.16
CA GLU A 90 7.79 -42.11 -7.40
C GLU A 90 8.47 -43.47 -7.19
N LYS A 91 9.21 -43.63 -6.10
CA LYS A 91 9.90 -44.88 -5.79
C LYS A 91 8.94 -46.02 -5.37
N GLY A 92 7.79 -45.68 -4.79
CA GLY A 92 6.88 -46.64 -4.17
C GLY A 92 5.65 -47.05 -5.00
N TYR A 93 5.17 -46.18 -5.90
CA TYR A 93 3.82 -46.35 -6.49
C TYR A 93 3.67 -47.62 -7.32
N LYS A 94 4.68 -48.02 -8.11
CA LYS A 94 4.58 -49.23 -8.94
C LYS A 94 4.35 -50.50 -8.11
N SER A 95 4.95 -50.57 -6.92
CA SER A 95 4.73 -51.67 -5.97
C SER A 95 3.36 -51.58 -5.29
N ALA A 96 2.85 -50.37 -5.07
CA ALA A 96 1.51 -50.14 -4.55
C ALA A 96 0.40 -50.64 -5.51
N PHE A 97 0.59 -50.52 -6.82
CA PHE A 97 -0.34 -51.06 -7.83
C PHE A 97 -0.29 -52.59 -7.98
N LYS A 98 0.77 -53.25 -7.48
CA LYS A 98 0.89 -54.71 -7.45
C LYS A 98 0.18 -55.36 -6.24
N ASN A 99 -0.76 -54.66 -5.59
CA ASN A 99 -1.51 -55.11 -4.42
C ASN A 99 -0.68 -55.43 -3.17
N ASN A 100 0.55 -54.91 -3.06
CA ASN A 100 1.32 -55.02 -1.84
C ASN A 100 0.80 -53.98 -0.82
N ALA A 101 0.09 -54.47 0.21
CA ALA A 101 -0.61 -53.63 1.20
C ALA A 101 0.31 -52.59 1.86
N GLY A 102 1.55 -52.96 2.22
CA GLY A 102 2.51 -52.05 2.86
C GLY A 102 2.98 -50.93 1.93
N TYR A 103 3.21 -51.22 0.64
CA TYR A 103 3.57 -50.18 -0.34
C TYR A 103 2.38 -49.28 -0.66
N LYS A 104 1.16 -49.82 -0.66
CA LYS A 104 -0.06 -49.03 -0.84
C LYS A 104 -0.22 -48.03 0.29
N GLU A 105 -0.19 -48.49 1.54
CA GLU A 105 -0.27 -47.62 2.72
C GLU A 105 0.82 -46.54 2.72
N THR A 106 2.08 -46.94 2.45
CA THR A 106 3.21 -46.00 2.36
C THR A 106 2.97 -44.94 1.28
N THR A 107 2.49 -45.33 0.10
CA THR A 107 2.22 -44.40 -1.00
C THR A 107 1.07 -43.45 -0.66
N VAL A 108 0.01 -43.95 -0.02
CA VAL A 108 -1.10 -43.12 0.48
C VAL A 108 -0.62 -42.10 1.52
N ASN A 109 0.17 -42.53 2.49
CA ASN A 109 0.72 -41.66 3.51
C ASN A 109 1.60 -40.55 2.91
N ASN A 110 2.42 -40.88 1.91
CA ASN A 110 3.21 -39.88 1.20
C ASN A 110 2.32 -38.88 0.41
N ILE A 111 1.22 -39.32 -0.21
CA ILE A 111 0.27 -38.42 -0.89
C ILE A 111 -0.43 -37.49 0.12
N ILE A 112 -0.81 -38.01 1.29
CA ILE A 112 -1.37 -37.21 2.38
C ILE A 112 -0.34 -36.20 2.88
N GLU A 113 0.92 -36.60 3.04
CA GLU A 113 2.00 -35.70 3.43
C GLU A 113 2.22 -34.58 2.41
N LEU A 114 2.22 -34.90 1.11
CA LEU A 114 2.30 -33.92 0.03
C LEU A 114 1.14 -32.91 0.12
N SER A 115 -0.08 -33.39 0.28
CA SER A 115 -1.27 -32.54 0.45
C SER A 115 -1.17 -31.64 1.69
N ARG A 116 -0.62 -32.16 2.80
CA ARG A 116 -0.38 -31.38 4.02
C ARG A 116 0.64 -30.26 3.80
N ILE A 117 1.78 -30.55 3.16
CA ILE A 117 2.81 -29.55 2.85
C ILE A 117 2.20 -28.43 2.00
N ASN A 118 1.49 -28.80 0.93
CA ASN A 118 0.82 -27.84 0.06
C ASN A 118 -0.12 -26.95 0.87
N ARG A 119 -1.02 -27.52 1.67
CA ARG A 119 -2.01 -26.77 2.47
C ARG A 119 -1.36 -25.81 3.47
N VAL A 120 -0.27 -26.20 4.11
CA VAL A 120 0.49 -25.32 5.01
C VAL A 120 1.14 -24.18 4.24
N GLY A 121 1.73 -24.46 3.06
CA GLY A 121 2.23 -23.45 2.13
C GLY A 121 1.19 -22.40 1.78
N MET A 122 -0.01 -22.85 1.39
CA MET A 122 -1.16 -21.97 1.08
C MET A 122 -1.51 -21.04 2.25
N GLN A 123 -1.61 -21.58 3.46
CA GLN A 123 -1.97 -20.81 4.65
C GLN A 123 -0.90 -19.76 4.96
N ASN A 124 0.37 -20.11 4.83
CA ASN A 124 1.49 -19.20 5.05
C ASN A 124 1.55 -18.11 3.97
N ALA A 125 1.27 -18.44 2.71
CA ALA A 125 1.18 -17.45 1.63
C ALA A 125 0.02 -16.47 1.87
N ALA A 126 -1.16 -16.96 2.23
CA ALA A 126 -2.31 -16.12 2.57
C ALA A 126 -2.02 -15.20 3.77
N LEU A 127 -1.36 -15.71 4.81
CA LEU A 127 -1.00 -14.92 5.98
C LEU A 127 0.03 -13.83 5.65
N ARG A 128 1.01 -14.13 4.78
CA ARG A 128 1.97 -13.15 4.26
C ARG A 128 1.27 -12.05 3.45
N ALA A 129 0.36 -12.41 2.54
CA ALA A 129 -0.42 -11.46 1.76
C ALA A 129 -1.27 -10.54 2.65
N LYS A 130 -1.92 -11.09 3.69
CA LYS A 130 -2.68 -10.32 4.67
C LYS A 130 -1.80 -9.31 5.43
N LYS A 131 -0.62 -9.74 5.89
CA LYS A 131 0.34 -8.86 6.57
C LYS A 131 0.82 -7.73 5.65
N LEU A 132 1.16 -8.04 4.40
CA LEU A 132 1.63 -7.06 3.42
C LEU A 132 0.55 -6.01 3.11
N SER A 133 -0.71 -6.45 2.91
CA SER A 133 -1.84 -5.55 2.71
C SER A 133 -2.07 -4.62 3.91
N SER A 134 -2.03 -5.17 5.13
CA SER A 134 -2.16 -4.38 6.36
C SER A 134 -1.02 -3.36 6.52
N ALA A 135 0.23 -3.74 6.24
CA ALA A 135 1.37 -2.84 6.33
C ALA A 135 1.27 -1.72 5.28
N GLY A 136 0.86 -2.04 4.05
CA GLY A 136 0.64 -1.04 2.99
C GLY A 136 -0.42 -0.01 3.38
N ALA A 137 -1.52 -0.43 4.00
CA ALA A 137 -2.54 0.49 4.49
C ALA A 137 -2.01 1.46 5.56
N TRP A 138 -1.18 0.98 6.51
CA TRP A 138 -0.54 1.83 7.51
C TRP A 138 0.41 2.86 6.91
N VAL A 139 1.20 2.46 5.90
CA VAL A 139 2.11 3.37 5.19
C VAL A 139 1.35 4.51 4.53
N ILE A 140 0.25 4.21 3.82
CA ILE A 140 -0.59 5.24 3.19
C ILE A 140 -1.20 6.17 4.24
N GLY A 141 -1.70 5.61 5.34
CA GLY A 141 -2.24 6.41 6.46
C GLY A 141 -1.22 7.38 7.04
N PHE A 142 0.02 6.91 7.29
CA PHE A 142 1.07 7.75 7.85
C PHE A 142 1.55 8.83 6.87
N LEU A 143 1.70 8.49 5.59
CA LEU A 143 2.03 9.47 4.54
C LEU A 143 0.96 10.57 4.47
N THR A 144 -0.31 10.20 4.52
CA THR A 144 -1.44 11.15 4.51
C THR A 144 -1.39 12.07 5.72
N LEU A 145 -1.10 11.53 6.90
CA LEU A 145 -0.94 12.31 8.12
C LEU A 145 0.22 13.33 7.99
N ILE A 146 1.38 12.89 7.48
CA ILE A 146 2.52 13.79 7.24
C ILE A 146 2.14 14.89 6.25
N THR A 147 1.45 14.55 5.16
CA THR A 147 0.98 15.53 4.16
C THR A 147 0.08 16.58 4.80
N TRP A 148 -0.83 16.17 5.69
CA TRP A 148 -1.66 17.10 6.46
C TRP A 148 -0.84 18.02 7.37
N VAL A 149 0.10 17.47 8.14
CA VAL A 149 0.96 18.26 9.04
C VAL A 149 1.77 19.29 8.26
N LEU A 150 2.44 18.86 7.19
CA LEU A 150 3.22 19.75 6.31
C LEU A 150 2.33 20.79 5.65
N GLY A 151 1.12 20.39 5.21
CA GLY A 151 0.15 21.30 4.63
C GLY A 151 -0.26 22.42 5.60
N LEU A 152 -0.56 22.07 6.85
CA LEU A 152 -0.92 23.04 7.88
C LEU A 152 0.26 23.98 8.24
N ILE A 153 1.47 23.43 8.34
CA ILE A 153 2.69 24.23 8.55
C ILE A 153 2.89 25.21 7.41
N LEU A 154 2.73 24.77 6.16
CA LEU A 154 2.89 25.61 4.98
C LEU A 154 1.85 26.75 4.95
N ILE A 155 0.58 26.43 5.20
CA ILE A 155 -0.49 27.44 5.30
C ILE A 155 -0.14 28.49 6.35
N LYS A 156 0.23 28.04 7.57
CA LYS A 156 0.60 28.94 8.67
C LYS A 156 1.75 29.85 8.26
N THR A 157 2.81 29.26 7.70
CA THR A 157 4.03 29.96 7.28
C THR A 157 3.73 31.00 6.20
N LEU A 158 3.00 30.65 5.15
CA LEU A 158 2.62 31.58 4.08
C LEU A 158 1.74 32.71 4.61
N THR A 159 0.83 32.40 5.53
CA THR A 159 -0.06 33.40 6.13
C THR A 159 0.73 34.42 6.93
N THR A 160 1.59 33.96 7.83
CA THR A 160 2.32 34.82 8.75
C THR A 160 3.44 35.59 8.04
N ASN A 161 4.11 34.95 7.09
CA ASN A 161 5.35 35.50 6.54
C ASN A 161 5.18 36.20 5.19
N LEU A 162 4.05 35.99 4.49
CA LEU A 162 3.78 36.63 3.19
C LEU A 162 2.43 37.35 3.15
N ILE A 163 1.32 36.64 3.42
CA ILE A 163 -0.03 37.20 3.19
C ILE A 163 -0.33 38.37 4.13
N LYS A 164 -0.12 38.21 5.44
CA LYS A 164 -0.36 39.27 6.42
C LYS A 164 0.53 40.49 6.18
N PRO A 165 1.85 40.34 5.96
CA PRO A 165 2.72 41.47 5.67
C PRO A 165 2.34 42.26 4.42
N LEU A 166 1.91 41.55 3.38
CA LEU A 166 1.49 42.18 2.13
C LEU A 166 0.14 42.88 2.29
N ALA A 167 -0.78 42.31 3.07
CA ALA A 167 -2.04 42.98 3.42
C ALA A 167 -1.82 44.26 4.23
N GLU A 168 -0.89 44.24 5.19
CA GLU A 168 -0.51 45.42 5.98
C GLU A 168 0.07 46.53 5.09
N LEU A 169 0.92 46.17 4.10
CA LEU A 169 1.49 47.14 3.17
C LEU A 169 0.41 47.81 2.31
N ILE A 170 -0.54 47.02 1.79
CA ILE A 170 -1.69 47.55 1.03
C ILE A 170 -2.53 48.48 1.91
N ASP A 171 -2.81 48.10 3.15
CA ASP A 171 -3.60 48.89 4.09
C ASP A 171 -2.95 50.24 4.43
N VAL A 172 -1.64 50.26 4.64
CA VAL A 172 -0.88 51.50 4.90
C VAL A 172 -0.93 52.44 3.70
N LEU A 173 -0.70 51.92 2.49
CA LEU A 173 -0.75 52.73 1.27
C LEU A 173 -2.15 53.26 1.00
N GLU A 174 -3.18 52.42 1.08
CA GLU A 174 -4.58 52.85 0.92
C GLU A 174 -4.97 53.93 1.95
N SER A 175 -4.56 53.75 3.20
CA SER A 175 -4.84 54.72 4.28
C SER A 175 -4.17 56.07 4.00
N TYR A 176 -2.93 56.05 3.51
CA TYR A 176 -2.21 57.26 3.11
C TYR A 176 -2.92 57.98 1.96
N PHE A 177 -3.34 57.27 0.92
CA PHE A 177 -4.09 57.85 -0.21
C PHE A 177 -5.47 58.38 0.19
N LYS A 178 -6.09 57.81 1.23
CA LYS A 178 -7.34 58.32 1.82
C LYS A 178 -7.14 59.53 2.75
N GLY A 179 -5.92 60.07 2.84
CA GLY A 179 -5.59 61.29 3.57
C GLY A 179 -5.01 61.08 4.97
N ASN A 180 -4.89 59.83 5.45
CA ASN A 180 -4.25 59.56 6.73
C ASN A 180 -2.71 59.53 6.58
N LYS A 181 -2.10 60.72 6.56
CA LYS A 181 -0.66 60.89 6.32
C LYS A 181 0.25 60.40 7.46
N LEU A 182 -0.30 60.02 8.62
CA LEU A 182 0.45 59.54 9.78
C LEU A 182 0.57 58.01 9.85
N ARG A 183 -0.21 57.27 9.05
CA ARG A 183 -0.14 55.79 9.03
C ARG A 183 1.21 55.33 8.47
N ARG A 184 1.85 54.38 9.15
CA ARG A 184 3.15 53.79 8.79
C ARG A 184 3.10 52.27 8.88
N CYS A 185 4.00 51.61 8.17
CA CYS A 185 4.23 50.17 8.30
C CYS A 185 4.80 49.86 9.70
N PRO A 186 4.51 48.67 10.28
CA PRO A 186 5.04 48.25 11.56
C PRO A 186 6.57 48.26 11.61
N LYS A 187 7.15 48.56 12.79
CA LYS A 187 8.61 48.56 12.99
C LYS A 187 9.24 47.16 12.90
N LEU A 188 8.47 46.10 13.11
CA LEU A 188 8.94 44.73 13.07
C LEU A 188 8.14 43.92 12.04
N ALA A 189 8.82 43.51 10.98
CA ALA A 189 8.30 42.62 9.95
C ALA A 189 8.64 41.15 10.28
N PRO A 190 7.89 40.16 9.75
CA PRO A 190 8.13 38.75 10.06
C PRO A 190 9.37 38.16 9.38
N ASN A 191 9.96 38.83 8.39
CA ASN A 191 11.25 38.48 7.84
C ASN A 191 12.02 39.72 7.39
N HIS A 192 13.31 39.52 7.13
CA HIS A 192 14.23 40.60 6.79
C HIS A 192 13.92 41.28 5.46
N ASP A 193 13.37 40.56 4.48
CA ASP A 193 13.00 41.15 3.19
C ASP A 193 11.81 42.09 3.34
N PHE A 194 10.76 41.68 4.07
CA PHE A 194 9.65 42.57 4.39
C PHE A 194 10.08 43.74 5.28
N GLN A 195 11.05 43.53 6.18
CA GLN A 195 11.60 44.62 6.99
C GLN A 195 12.19 45.71 6.09
N ARG A 196 13.05 45.32 5.13
CA ARG A 196 13.63 46.25 4.14
C ARG A 196 12.56 47.00 3.35
N ILE A 197 11.51 46.30 2.93
CA ILE A 197 10.39 46.92 2.19
C ILE A 197 9.66 47.93 3.08
N TYR A 198 9.34 47.57 4.33
CA TYR A 198 8.63 48.45 5.26
C TYR A 198 9.41 49.71 5.56
N ASP A 199 10.71 49.58 5.82
CA ASP A 199 11.58 50.73 6.10
C ASP A 199 11.73 51.65 4.88
N ALA A 200 11.82 51.09 3.68
CA ALA A 200 11.86 51.85 2.44
C ALA A 200 10.56 52.61 2.18
N ILE A 201 9.39 51.98 2.39
CA ILE A 201 8.09 52.65 2.25
C ILE A 201 7.94 53.77 3.28
N ASN A 202 8.24 53.51 4.56
CA ASN A 202 8.15 54.52 5.61
C ASN A 202 9.05 55.72 5.29
N SER A 203 10.29 55.48 4.87
CA SER A 203 11.22 56.54 4.46
C SER A 203 10.70 57.38 3.28
N LEU A 204 9.99 56.76 2.34
CA LEU A 204 9.39 57.46 1.20
C LEU A 204 8.20 58.32 1.63
N LEU A 205 7.32 57.78 2.47
CA LEU A 205 6.16 58.49 3.01
C LEU A 205 6.56 59.67 3.90
N ASP A 206 7.68 59.55 4.64
CA ASP A 206 8.21 60.63 5.46
C ASP A 206 8.78 61.79 4.63
N LYS A 207 9.32 61.52 3.43
CA LYS A 207 9.84 62.56 2.54
C LYS A 207 8.77 63.36 1.79
N GLN A 208 7.54 62.84 1.71
CA GLN A 208 6.42 63.50 1.03
C GLN A 208 5.54 64.34 1.97
N ASN A 209 5.78 64.27 3.28
CA ASN A 209 5.20 65.15 4.28
C ASN A 209 6.11 66.37 4.52
#